data_AF-A0A2N5K494-F1
#
_entry.id   AF-A0A2N5K494-F1
#
_cell.length_a   1.000
_cell.length_b   1.000
_cell.length_c   1.000
_cell.angle_alpha   90.00
_cell.angle_beta   90.00
_cell.angle_gamma   90.00
#
_symmetry.space_group_name_H-M   'P 1'
#
loop_
_entity.id
_entity.type
_entity.pdbx_description
1 polymer ?
#
loop_
_entity_poly.entity_id
_entity_poly.type
_entity_poly.pdbx_seq_one_letter_code
_entity_poly.pdbx_strand_id
1 'polypeptide(L)'
;MIVTKGQRKGFIVVKCEDCGNERTVRRNTHVLAKHEHPCRACSNRRNGQSKLGRPSWNAGKRFEPKKLGSEYINRFGYVMVYVGRENGRKDKYLLKHRMVAEQTLGRPLTERELVYHIDGNKTNNLPENLFVCRDMSHHREIHNRLERIAFDLYQQGIIQFDQNTGHYEIAALDGDI
;
A
#
# COMPACT_ATOMS: atom_id res chain seq x y z
N MET A 1 -32.69 8.84 -22.01
CA MET A 1 -33.88 9.58 -21.58
C MET A 1 -34.52 8.82 -20.43
N ILE A 2 -34.96 9.51 -19.36
CA ILE A 2 -35.70 8.89 -18.26
C ILE A 2 -37.16 8.78 -18.69
N VAL A 3 -37.72 7.57 -18.67
CA VAL A 3 -39.03 7.30 -19.28
C VAL A 3 -40.16 7.29 -18.24
N THR A 4 -39.95 6.75 -17.03
CA THR A 4 -40.98 6.70 -15.96
C THR A 4 -40.39 6.51 -14.55
N LYS A 5 -41.24 6.69 -13.51
CA LYS A 5 -41.00 6.17 -12.15
C LYS A 5 -41.10 4.64 -12.20
N GLY A 6 -40.05 3.93 -11.82
CA GLY A 6 -40.04 2.47 -11.84
C GLY A 6 -41.11 1.88 -10.91
N GLN A 7 -41.56 0.66 -11.20
CA GLN A 7 -42.58 -0.07 -10.43
C GLN A 7 -42.19 -0.28 -8.94
N ARG A 8 -40.92 -0.08 -8.57
CA ARG A 8 -40.40 -0.16 -7.19
C ARG A 8 -39.96 1.22 -6.70
N LYS A 9 -40.33 1.58 -5.46
CA LYS A 9 -39.91 2.83 -4.79
C LYS A 9 -38.38 2.94 -4.85
N GLY A 10 -37.86 4.03 -5.40
CA GLY A 10 -36.41 4.27 -5.56
C GLY A 10 -35.78 3.77 -6.86
N PHE A 11 -36.56 3.30 -7.83
CA PHE A 11 -36.07 2.94 -9.17
C PHE A 11 -36.70 3.80 -10.27
N ILE A 12 -36.00 3.95 -11.39
CA ILE A 12 -36.47 4.63 -12.61
C ILE A 12 -36.14 3.78 -13.83
N VAL A 13 -36.96 3.90 -14.88
CA VAL A 13 -36.67 3.28 -16.17
C VAL A 13 -35.94 4.30 -17.04
N VAL A 14 -34.78 3.91 -17.55
CA VAL A 14 -34.00 4.72 -18.49
C VAL A 14 -33.92 4.01 -19.83
N LYS A 15 -34.12 4.77 -20.90
CA LYS A 15 -34.00 4.32 -22.29
C LYS A 15 -32.69 4.79 -22.89
N CYS A 16 -31.97 3.85 -23.49
CA CYS A 16 -30.77 4.12 -24.27
C CYS A 16 -31.11 4.91 -25.53
N GLU A 17 -30.41 6.03 -25.75
CA GLU A 17 -30.57 6.89 -26.91
C GLU A 17 -30.07 6.23 -28.19
N ASP A 18 -29.07 5.36 -28.11
CA ASP A 18 -28.44 4.76 -29.29
C ASP A 18 -29.18 3.52 -29.83
N CYS A 19 -29.86 2.78 -28.96
CA CYS A 19 -30.43 1.47 -29.33
C CYS A 19 -31.85 1.23 -28.81
N GLY A 20 -32.43 2.19 -28.09
CA GLY A 20 -33.79 2.07 -27.56
C GLY A 20 -33.97 1.10 -26.39
N ASN A 21 -32.95 0.31 -26.01
CA ASN A 21 -33.07 -0.64 -24.90
C ASN A 21 -33.38 0.08 -23.59
N GLU A 22 -34.42 -0.40 -22.92
CA GLU A 22 -34.86 0.08 -21.63
C GLU A 22 -34.24 -0.74 -20.50
N ARG A 23 -33.94 -0.07 -19.39
CA ARG A 23 -33.40 -0.72 -18.19
C ARG A 23 -33.88 -0.02 -16.93
N THR A 24 -34.17 -0.80 -15.91
CA THR A 24 -34.51 -0.30 -14.58
C THR A 24 -33.24 -0.07 -13.78
N VAL A 25 -33.02 1.16 -13.31
CA VAL A 25 -31.85 1.55 -12.52
C VAL A 25 -32.27 2.20 -11.21
N ARG A 26 -31.38 2.21 -10.22
CA ARG A 26 -31.61 2.96 -8.98
C ARG A 26 -31.69 4.45 -9.28
N ARG A 27 -32.68 5.12 -8.70
CA ARG A 27 -32.79 6.57 -8.73
C ARG A 27 -31.70 7.17 -7.84
N ASN A 28 -30.71 7.80 -8.45
CA ASN A 28 -29.67 8.56 -7.75
C ASN A 28 -29.32 9.84 -8.52
N THR A 29 -28.63 10.77 -7.86
CA THR A 29 -28.29 12.08 -8.43
C THR A 29 -27.47 11.97 -9.71
N HIS A 30 -26.53 11.01 -9.80
CA HIS A 30 -25.72 10.81 -11.00
C HIS A 30 -26.53 10.37 -12.22
N VAL A 31 -27.57 9.56 -12.03
CA VAL A 31 -28.46 9.19 -13.13
C VAL A 31 -29.34 10.38 -13.50
N LEU A 32 -29.90 11.11 -12.52
CA LEU A 32 -30.78 12.25 -12.79
C LEU A 32 -30.05 13.44 -13.46
N ALA A 33 -28.78 13.67 -13.14
CA ALA A 33 -27.99 14.78 -13.66
C ALA A 33 -27.48 14.57 -15.10
N LYS A 34 -27.54 13.34 -15.63
CA LYS A 34 -27.05 13.05 -16.98
C LYS A 34 -28.12 13.33 -18.02
N HIS A 35 -27.78 14.09 -19.05
CA HIS A 35 -28.67 14.32 -20.19
C HIS A 35 -28.85 13.07 -21.08
N GLU A 36 -27.82 12.21 -21.13
CA GLU A 36 -27.86 10.95 -21.89
C GLU A 36 -27.70 9.71 -21.00
N HIS A 37 -28.33 8.61 -21.40
CA HIS A 37 -28.33 7.31 -20.71
C HIS A 37 -28.04 6.13 -21.66
N PRO A 38 -26.92 6.13 -22.42
CA PRO A 38 -26.57 4.99 -23.27
C PRO A 38 -26.42 3.71 -22.44
N CYS A 39 -26.81 2.57 -22.99
CA CYS A 39 -26.58 1.28 -22.34
C CYS A 39 -25.07 0.95 -22.35
N ARG A 40 -24.64 0.01 -21.50
CA ARG A 40 -23.21 -0.38 -21.41
C ARG A 40 -22.62 -0.76 -22.77
N ALA A 41 -23.37 -1.48 -23.60
CA ALA A 41 -22.91 -1.87 -24.94
C ALA A 41 -22.72 -0.67 -25.87
N CYS A 42 -23.68 0.26 -25.93
CA CYS A 42 -23.59 1.43 -26.80
C CYS A 42 -22.56 2.44 -26.28
N SER A 43 -22.45 2.64 -24.97
CA SER A 43 -21.38 3.46 -24.37
C SER A 43 -19.99 2.89 -24.68
N ASN A 44 -19.80 1.56 -24.58
CA ASN A 44 -18.56 0.91 -24.98
C ASN A 44 -18.28 1.07 -26.48
N ARG A 45 -19.32 1.00 -27.32
CA ARG A 45 -19.20 1.21 -28.77
C ARG A 45 -18.77 2.64 -29.10
N ARG A 46 -19.42 3.66 -28.51
CA ARG A 46 -19.04 5.08 -28.63
C ARG A 46 -17.57 5.28 -28.24
N ASN A 47 -17.15 4.71 -27.10
CA ASN A 47 -15.77 4.76 -26.62
C ASN A 47 -14.78 4.02 -27.54
N GLY A 48 -15.19 2.92 -28.17
CA GLY A 48 -14.36 2.20 -29.13
C GLY A 48 -14.16 3.01 -30.40
N GLN A 49 -15.23 3.58 -30.95
CA GLN A 49 -15.18 4.44 -32.13
C GLN A 49 -14.31 5.68 -31.91
N SER A 50 -14.43 6.36 -30.77
CA SER A 50 -13.61 7.54 -30.46
C SER A 50 -12.11 7.23 -30.33
N LYS A 51 -11.76 5.97 -30.08
CA LYS A 51 -10.38 5.48 -29.98
C LYS A 51 -9.87 4.82 -31.26
N LEU A 52 -10.71 4.65 -32.28
CA LEU A 52 -10.30 3.99 -33.52
C LEU A 52 -9.18 4.79 -34.19
N GLY A 53 -8.10 4.10 -34.57
CA GLY A 53 -6.91 4.72 -35.16
C GLY A 53 -6.03 5.51 -34.19
N ARG A 54 -6.39 5.62 -32.90
CA ARG A 54 -5.54 6.27 -31.89
C ARG A 54 -4.67 5.21 -31.20
N PRO A 55 -3.33 5.25 -31.34
CA PRO A 55 -2.47 4.37 -30.56
C PRO A 55 -2.69 4.64 -29.07
N SER A 56 -2.63 3.59 -28.25
CA SER A 56 -2.61 3.80 -26.81
C SER A 56 -1.36 4.61 -26.43
N TRP A 57 -1.43 5.39 -25.36
CA TRP A 57 -0.28 6.21 -24.89
C TRP A 57 0.98 5.38 -24.58
N ASN A 58 0.80 4.07 -24.40
CA ASN A 58 1.83 3.06 -24.15
C ASN A 58 2.08 2.12 -25.36
N ALA A 59 1.52 2.41 -26.54
CA ALA A 59 1.83 1.66 -27.75
C ALA A 59 3.34 1.76 -28.04
N GLY A 60 3.99 0.62 -28.27
CA GLY A 60 5.44 0.55 -28.45
C GLY A 60 6.28 0.68 -27.17
N LYS A 61 5.71 1.16 -26.05
CA LYS A 61 6.38 1.23 -24.74
C LYS A 61 6.29 -0.12 -24.03
N ARG A 62 7.05 -1.10 -24.50
CA ARG A 62 7.24 -2.36 -23.78
C ARG A 62 8.27 -2.14 -22.68
N PHE A 63 7.82 -2.20 -21.43
CA PHE A 63 8.74 -2.27 -20.30
C PHE A 63 9.35 -3.68 -20.27
N GLU A 64 10.66 -3.76 -20.07
CA GLU A 64 11.31 -5.04 -19.82
C GLU A 64 10.68 -5.71 -18.60
N PRO A 65 10.51 -7.05 -18.63
CA PRO A 65 10.04 -7.76 -17.46
C PRO A 65 11.01 -7.54 -16.30
N LYS A 66 10.47 -7.33 -15.10
CA LYS A 66 11.31 -7.13 -13.91
C LYS A 66 12.14 -8.39 -13.64
N LYS A 67 13.42 -8.19 -13.33
CA LYS A 67 14.34 -9.27 -12.96
C LYS A 67 13.96 -9.85 -11.59
N LEU A 68 13.93 -11.17 -11.47
CA LEU A 68 13.78 -11.85 -10.17
C LEU A 68 14.88 -11.39 -9.21
N GLY A 69 14.50 -11.17 -7.96
CA GLY A 69 15.38 -10.63 -6.92
C GLY A 69 15.57 -9.10 -6.99
N SER A 70 15.02 -8.40 -7.99
CA SER A 70 15.10 -6.92 -8.00
C SER A 70 14.41 -6.31 -6.78
N GLU A 71 15.05 -5.30 -6.20
CA GLU A 71 14.62 -4.69 -4.95
C GLU A 71 14.09 -3.27 -5.16
N TYR A 72 13.13 -2.86 -4.33
CA TYR A 72 12.76 -1.46 -4.19
C TYR A 72 12.31 -1.16 -2.75
N ILE A 73 12.39 0.10 -2.34
CA ILE A 73 11.91 0.54 -1.02
C ILE A 73 10.46 1.03 -1.17
N ASN A 74 9.56 0.48 -0.36
CA ASN A 74 8.16 0.91 -0.37
C ASN A 74 7.95 2.21 0.43
N ARG A 75 6.75 2.79 0.35
CA ARG A 75 6.39 4.02 1.08
C ARG A 75 6.53 3.94 2.62
N PHE A 76 6.64 2.74 3.17
CA PHE A 76 6.80 2.49 4.61
C PHE A 76 8.27 2.30 5.03
N GLY A 77 9.20 2.41 4.07
CA GLY A 77 10.64 2.27 4.28
C GLY A 77 11.17 0.82 4.19
N TYR A 78 10.33 -0.17 3.87
CA TYR A 78 10.77 -1.56 3.80
C TYR A 78 11.27 -1.94 2.40
N VAL A 79 12.31 -2.78 2.37
CA VAL A 79 12.82 -3.39 1.13
C VAL A 79 11.89 -4.52 0.68
N MET A 80 11.42 -4.40 -0.56
CA MET A 80 10.56 -5.36 -1.24
C MET A 80 11.37 -6.08 -2.32
N VAL A 81 11.33 -7.40 -2.34
CA VAL A 81 12.04 -8.25 -3.32
C VAL A 81 11.05 -8.77 -4.35
N TYR A 82 11.33 -8.58 -5.64
CA TYR A 82 10.52 -9.13 -6.71
C TYR A 82 10.72 -10.64 -6.83
N VAL A 83 9.67 -11.41 -6.61
CA VAL A 83 9.69 -12.89 -6.67
C VAL A 83 8.89 -13.45 -7.86
N GLY A 84 8.41 -12.58 -8.75
CA GLY A 84 7.63 -13.01 -9.91
C GLY A 84 6.20 -13.42 -9.57
N ARG A 85 5.55 -14.15 -10.49
CA ARG A 85 4.17 -14.65 -10.33
C ARG A 85 4.11 -16.18 -10.30
N GLU A 86 5.14 -16.82 -9.75
CA GLU A 86 5.18 -18.28 -9.69
C GLU A 86 4.31 -18.78 -8.51
N ASN A 87 3.72 -19.98 -8.67
CA ASN A 87 2.97 -20.71 -7.63
C ASN A 87 1.68 -20.04 -7.10
N GLY A 88 0.85 -19.47 -7.98
CA GLY A 88 -0.51 -19.02 -7.60
C GLY A 88 -0.56 -17.85 -6.60
N ARG A 89 0.59 -17.28 -6.21
CA ARG A 89 0.66 -16.08 -5.37
C ARG A 89 0.11 -14.88 -6.14
N LYS A 90 -0.80 -14.15 -5.50
CA LYS A 90 -1.31 -12.86 -6.02
C LYS A 90 -0.24 -11.79 -6.00
N ASP A 91 0.62 -11.83 -4.98
CA ASP A 91 1.64 -10.82 -4.71
C ASP A 91 2.96 -11.17 -5.41
N LYS A 92 3.49 -10.21 -6.17
CA LYS A 92 4.77 -10.37 -6.89
C LYS A 92 6.00 -9.99 -6.08
N TYR A 93 5.78 -9.59 -4.83
CA TYR A 93 6.78 -8.97 -3.98
C TYR A 93 6.66 -9.49 -2.56
N LEU A 94 7.81 -9.74 -1.92
CA LEU A 94 7.91 -10.12 -0.52
C LEU A 94 8.77 -9.13 0.24
N LEU A 95 8.55 -9.03 1.56
CA LEU A 95 9.36 -8.21 2.45
C LEU A 95 10.70 -8.90 2.71
N LYS A 96 11.80 -8.21 2.42
CA LYS A 96 13.16 -8.77 2.55
C LYS A 96 13.46 -9.24 3.97
N HIS A 97 13.18 -8.41 4.98
CA HIS A 97 13.38 -8.78 6.39
C HIS A 97 12.62 -10.06 6.77
N ARG A 98 11.42 -10.28 6.23
CA ARG A 98 10.62 -11.46 6.53
C ARG A 98 11.25 -12.69 5.90
N MET A 99 11.68 -12.59 4.63
CA MET A 99 12.38 -13.67 3.94
C MET A 99 13.67 -14.07 4.66
N VAL A 100 14.48 -13.09 5.08
CA VAL A 100 15.73 -13.34 5.81
C VAL A 100 15.43 -14.00 7.16
N ALA A 101 14.48 -13.48 7.93
CA ALA A 101 14.10 -14.07 9.21
C ALA A 101 13.57 -15.51 9.08
N GLU A 102 12.74 -15.79 8.07
CA GLU A 102 12.24 -17.14 7.76
C GLU A 102 13.38 -18.10 7.40
N GLN A 103 14.34 -17.64 6.60
CA GLN A 103 15.52 -18.40 6.23
C GLN A 103 16.40 -18.70 7.45
N THR A 104 16.64 -17.72 8.32
CA THR A 104 17.41 -17.89 9.55
C THR A 104 16.75 -18.85 10.53
N LEU A 105 15.41 -18.82 10.64
CA LEU A 105 14.65 -19.73 11.50
C LEU A 105 14.51 -21.14 10.92
N GLY A 106 14.72 -21.32 9.60
CA GLY A 106 14.45 -22.58 8.90
C GLY A 106 12.96 -22.94 8.81
N ARG A 107 12.06 -21.99 9.07
CA ARG A 107 10.61 -22.19 8.93
C ARG A 107 9.89 -20.89 8.53
N PRO A 108 8.69 -20.99 7.91
CA PRO A 108 7.84 -19.83 7.69
C PRO A 108 7.47 -19.12 9.00
N LEU A 109 7.35 -17.81 8.95
CA LEU A 109 6.80 -17.02 10.03
C LEU A 109 5.28 -17.14 10.00
N THR A 110 4.69 -17.29 11.17
CA THR A 110 3.23 -17.27 11.33
C THR A 110 2.68 -15.88 11.01
N GLU A 111 1.36 -15.79 10.82
CA GLU A 111 0.69 -14.50 10.59
C GLU A 111 0.79 -13.54 11.78
N ARG A 112 1.03 -14.07 12.99
CA ARG A 112 1.17 -13.28 14.21
C ARG A 112 2.58 -12.77 14.42
N GLU A 113 3.59 -13.49 13.94
CA GLU A 113 4.98 -13.10 14.14
C GLU A 113 5.35 -11.87 13.29
N LEU A 114 6.09 -10.95 13.91
CA LEU A 114 6.62 -9.74 13.28
C LEU A 114 8.14 -9.73 13.35
N VAL A 115 8.77 -9.03 12.40
CA VAL A 115 10.22 -8.81 12.44
C VAL A 115 10.47 -7.37 12.88
N TYR A 116 11.29 -7.23 13.91
CA TYR A 116 11.78 -5.97 14.46
C TYR A 116 13.21 -5.72 13.95
N HIS A 117 13.50 -4.51 13.49
CA HIS A 117 14.83 -4.06 13.10
C HIS A 117 15.53 -3.44 14.32
N ILE A 118 16.63 -4.06 14.76
CA ILE A 118 17.29 -3.71 16.03
C ILE A 118 17.85 -2.29 15.99
N ASP A 119 18.49 -1.91 14.89
CA ASP A 119 19.04 -0.57 14.66
C ASP A 119 17.99 0.48 14.21
N GLY A 120 16.71 0.10 14.08
CA GLY A 120 15.65 0.95 13.55
C GLY A 120 15.72 1.21 12.03
N ASN A 121 16.76 0.75 11.34
CA ASN A 121 16.93 0.91 9.91
C ASN A 121 16.25 -0.23 9.14
N LYS A 122 15.07 0.06 8.57
CA LYS A 122 14.25 -0.89 7.79
C LYS A 122 14.93 -1.43 6.52
N THR A 123 16.04 -0.83 6.07
CA THR A 123 16.82 -1.34 4.94
C THR A 123 17.97 -2.25 5.35
N ASN A 124 18.37 -2.25 6.63
CA ASN A 124 19.37 -3.18 7.15
C ASN A 124 18.73 -4.54 7.46
N ASN A 125 18.83 -5.47 6.51
CA ASN A 125 18.20 -6.80 6.59
C ASN A 125 19.23 -7.91 6.89
N LEU A 126 20.35 -7.58 7.55
CA LEU A 126 21.29 -8.59 8.03
C LEU A 126 20.61 -9.46 9.12
N PRO A 127 20.77 -10.79 9.12
CA PRO A 127 20.13 -11.67 10.11
C PRO A 127 20.30 -11.22 11.56
N GLU A 128 21.50 -10.77 11.92
CA GLU A 128 21.87 -10.26 13.24
C GLU A 128 21.16 -8.96 13.64
N ASN A 129 20.62 -8.20 12.67
CA ASN A 129 19.84 -6.98 12.91
C ASN A 129 18.32 -7.26 13.01
N LEU A 130 17.89 -8.50 12.82
CA LEU A 130 16.48 -8.86 12.78
C LEU A 130 16.09 -9.69 14.01
N PHE A 131 15.05 -9.23 14.70
CA PHE A 131 14.50 -9.95 15.83
C PHE A 131 13.05 -10.35 15.58
N VAL A 132 12.71 -11.63 15.79
CA VAL A 132 11.35 -12.14 15.56
C VAL A 132 10.52 -11.99 16.83
N CYS A 133 9.52 -11.12 16.75
CA CYS A 133 8.53 -10.92 17.79
C CYS A 133 7.42 -11.96 17.67
N ARG A 134 7.06 -12.60 18.80
CA ARG A 134 5.94 -13.55 18.92
C ARG A 134 4.60 -12.99 18.40
N ASP A 135 4.35 -11.71 18.66
CA ASP A 135 3.15 -10.99 18.24
C ASP A 135 3.35 -9.46 18.27
N MET A 136 2.29 -8.73 17.93
CA MET A 136 2.25 -7.26 17.96
C MET A 136 2.45 -6.69 19.37
N SER A 137 2.03 -7.39 20.42
CA SER A 137 2.21 -6.93 21.80
C SER A 137 3.69 -6.94 22.17
N HIS A 138 4.40 -8.01 21.82
CA HIS A 138 5.85 -8.11 22.04
C HIS A 138 6.62 -7.03 21.26
N HIS A 139 6.24 -6.78 20.00
CA HIS A 139 6.84 -5.70 19.20
C HIS A 139 6.64 -4.31 19.82
N ARG A 140 5.44 -4.03 20.35
CA ARG A 140 5.16 -2.79 21.08
C ARG A 140 5.94 -2.69 22.37
N GLU A 141 6.08 -3.78 23.11
CA GLU A 141 6.86 -3.82 24.34
C GLU A 141 8.31 -3.39 24.11
N ILE A 142 8.93 -3.86 23.01
CA ILE A 142 10.30 -3.47 22.65
C ILE A 142 10.40 -1.96 22.43
N HIS A 143 9.48 -1.34 21.68
CA HIS A 143 9.47 0.11 21.51
C HIS A 143 9.25 0.86 22.83
N ASN A 144 8.32 0.40 23.67
CA ASN A 144 8.07 1.01 24.97
C ASN A 144 9.32 0.93 25.87
N ARG A 145 10.08 -0.17 25.80
CA ARG A 145 11.35 -0.31 26.54
C ARG A 145 12.41 0.66 26.01
N LEU A 146 12.54 0.80 24.69
CA LEU A 146 13.46 1.75 24.08
C LEU A 146 13.12 3.20 24.50
N GLU A 147 11.84 3.56 24.49
CA GLU A 147 11.38 4.90 24.91
C GLU A 147 11.69 5.17 26.39
N ARG A 148 11.47 4.20 27.28
CA ARG A 148 11.85 4.33 28.70
C ARG A 148 13.35 4.57 28.88
N ILE A 149 14.18 3.82 28.16
CA ILE A 149 15.64 4.02 28.19
C ILE A 149 16.00 5.42 27.70
N ALA A 150 15.35 5.90 26.62
CA ALA A 150 15.57 7.26 26.14
C ALA A 150 15.23 8.32 27.21
N PHE A 151 14.13 8.15 27.95
CA PHE A 151 13.82 9.03 29.08
C PHE A 151 14.85 8.93 30.20
N ASP A 152 15.34 7.74 30.53
CA ASP A 152 16.39 7.57 31.54
C ASP A 152 17.70 8.26 31.13
N LEU A 153 18.06 8.20 29.84
CA LEU A 153 19.21 8.92 29.28
C LEU A 153 19.03 10.43 29.36
N TYR A 154 17.81 10.92 29.15
CA TYR A 154 17.48 12.34 29.31
C TYR A 154 17.59 12.79 30.77
N GLN A 155 17.08 12.00 31.72
CA GLN A 155 17.22 12.31 33.15
C GLN A 155 18.69 12.32 33.62
N GLN A 156 19.54 11.51 32.98
CA GLN A 156 20.99 11.49 33.21
C GLN A 156 21.75 12.62 32.51
N GLY A 157 21.08 13.41 31.67
CA GLY A 157 21.71 14.48 30.89
C GLY A 157 22.59 13.99 29.73
N ILE A 158 22.49 12.71 29.34
CA ILE A 158 23.24 12.16 28.18
C ILE A 158 22.61 12.62 26.86
N ILE A 159 21.28 12.77 26.86
CA ILE A 159 20.55 13.42 25.77
C ILE A 159 19.78 14.62 26.32
N GLN A 160 19.60 15.64 25.50
CA GLN A 160 18.82 16.83 25.83
C GLN A 160 17.70 17.04 24.80
N PHE A 161 16.68 17.82 25.18
CA PHE A 161 15.55 18.15 24.31
C PHE A 161 15.54 19.65 24.04
N ASP A 162 15.70 20.03 22.78
CA ASP A 162 15.60 21.43 22.36
C ASP A 162 14.14 21.83 22.17
N GLN A 163 13.66 22.72 23.05
CA GLN A 163 12.29 23.25 23.03
C GLN A 163 11.98 24.08 21.77
N ASN A 164 12.99 24.60 21.07
CA ASN A 164 12.79 25.43 19.88
C ASN A 164 12.59 24.58 18.62
N THR A 165 13.33 23.48 18.49
CA THR A 165 13.26 22.58 17.32
C THR A 165 12.37 21.35 17.56
N GLY A 166 12.13 20.98 18.82
CA GLY A 166 11.39 19.77 19.18
C GLY A 166 12.19 18.48 18.97
N HIS A 167 13.52 18.57 18.95
CA HIS A 167 14.41 17.43 18.69
C HIS A 167 15.20 17.03 19.94
N TYR A 168 15.49 15.74 20.05
CA TYR A 168 16.49 15.22 20.99
C TYR A 168 17.87 15.21 20.35
N GLU A 169 18.89 15.55 21.13
CA GLU A 169 20.29 15.54 20.72
C GLU A 169 21.18 14.98 21.83
N ILE A 170 22.33 14.44 21.45
CA ILE A 170 23.33 13.96 22.41
C ILE A 170 23.94 15.18 23.07
N ALA A 171 23.91 15.24 24.41
CA ALA A 171 24.63 16.27 25.14
C ALA A 171 26.13 16.10 24.84
N ALA A 172 26.80 17.20 24.47
CA ALA A 172 28.24 17.17 24.28
C ALA A 172 28.89 16.56 25.53
N LEU A 173 29.61 15.46 25.37
CA LEU A 173 30.41 14.91 26.45
C LEU A 173 31.56 15.89 26.66
N ASP A 174 31.36 16.88 27.53
CA ASP A 174 32.43 17.74 28.02
C ASP A 174 33.41 16.85 28.79
N GLY A 175 34.47 16.42 28.12
CA GLY A 175 35.51 15.58 28.69
C GLY A 175 36.64 15.39 27.69
N ASP A 176 37.66 16.24 27.81
CA ASP A 176 39.00 16.00 27.28
C ASP A 176 39.39 14.52 27.48
N ILE A 177 39.73 13.85 26.37
CA ILE A 177 40.54 12.62 26.39
C ILE A 177 41.99 13.04 26.22
#